data_AF-A0A2U1Q215-F1
#
_entry.id   AF-A0A2U1Q215-F1
#
_cell.length_a   1.000
_cell.length_b   1.000
_cell.length_c   1.000
_cell.angle_alpha   90.00
_cell.angle_beta   90.00
_cell.angle_gamma   90.00
#
_symmetry.space_group_name_H-M   'P 1'
#
loop_
_entity.id
_entity.type
_entity.pdbx_description
1 polymer ?
#
loop_
_entity_poly.entity_id
_entity_poly.type
_entity_poly.pdbx_seq_one_letter_code
_entity_poly.pdbx_strand_id
1 'polypeptide(L)'
;MSTESSLRESLAAKLTTINHHGDVIRSLKSSKAPKSEIEEAVKALNALKLEKTEIENELKAALSGGSDGSNSFNGMSRDTFRQAVVNTLERRMFYVPSFKIYRGVAGLYDYGPPGCAIKSNVLSFWRQFIVRLNITDFYLLICYGDYTELV
;
A
#
# COMPACT_ATOMS: atom_id res chain seq x y z
N MET A 1 22.98 9.81 -7.02
CA MET A 1 22.37 10.49 -5.86
C MET A 1 22.00 11.96 -6.13
N SER A 2 22.71 12.71 -6.98
CA SER A 2 22.36 14.12 -7.28
C SER A 2 21.10 14.31 -8.14
N THR A 3 20.79 13.35 -9.02
CA THR A 3 19.60 13.41 -9.90
C THR A 3 18.31 13.16 -9.12
N GLU A 4 18.31 12.19 -8.20
CA GLU A 4 17.16 11.89 -7.34
C GLU A 4 16.82 13.06 -6.40
N SER A 5 17.82 13.66 -5.75
CA SER A 5 17.60 14.83 -4.90
C SER A 5 17.05 16.01 -5.69
N SER A 6 17.52 16.22 -6.93
CA SER A 6 17.00 17.25 -7.82
C SER A 6 15.55 17.02 -8.23
N LEU A 7 15.16 15.76 -8.50
CA LEU A 7 13.78 15.39 -8.82
C LEU A 7 12.84 15.60 -7.62
N ARG A 8 13.29 15.27 -6.40
CA ARG A 8 12.52 15.51 -5.16
C ARG A 8 12.28 16.99 -4.89
N GLU A 9 13.31 17.82 -5.09
CA GLU A 9 13.20 19.29 -4.94
C GLU A 9 12.24 19.89 -5.97
N SER A 10 12.34 19.45 -7.23
CA SER A 10 11.43 19.89 -8.31
C SER A 10 9.97 19.48 -8.04
N LEU A 11 9.75 18.27 -7.51
CA LEU A 11 8.42 17.80 -7.10
C LEU A 11 7.85 18.67 -5.97
N ALA A 12 8.66 18.97 -4.95
CA ALA A 12 8.25 19.83 -3.85
C ALA A 12 7.88 21.23 -4.33
N ALA A 13 8.69 21.83 -5.22
CA ALA A 13 8.40 23.12 -5.85
C ALA A 13 7.10 23.10 -6.67
N LYS A 14 6.81 22.02 -7.42
CA LYS A 14 5.54 21.90 -8.16
C LYS A 14 4.32 21.71 -7.26
N LEU A 15 4.47 21.08 -6.09
CA LEU A 15 3.37 20.94 -5.14
C LEU A 15 2.95 22.30 -4.55
N THR A 16 3.90 23.19 -4.25
CA THR A 16 3.59 24.52 -3.73
C THR A 16 2.87 25.37 -4.78
N THR A 17 3.27 25.31 -6.05
CA THR A 17 2.59 26.02 -7.14
C THR A 17 1.19 25.47 -7.41
N ILE A 18 0.99 24.14 -7.36
CA ILE A 18 -0.33 23.51 -7.47
C ILE A 18 -1.25 23.97 -6.34
N ASN A 19 -0.74 24.04 -5.11
CA ASN A 19 -1.52 24.51 -3.95
C ASN A 19 -1.91 25.98 -4.10
N HIS A 20 -0.96 26.85 -4.49
CA HIS A 20 -1.23 28.26 -4.78
C HIS A 20 -2.29 28.43 -5.86
N HIS A 21 -2.18 27.67 -6.96
CA HIS A 21 -3.16 27.71 -8.05
C HIS A 21 -4.55 27.19 -7.61
N GLY A 22 -4.58 26.22 -6.69
CA GLY A 22 -5.80 25.78 -6.02
C GLY A 22 -6.43 26.89 -5.17
N ASP A 23 -5.62 27.67 -4.45
CA ASP A 23 -6.09 28.80 -3.62
C ASP A 23 -6.68 29.92 -4.48
N VAL A 24 -6.04 30.23 -5.62
CA VAL A 24 -6.56 31.18 -6.62
C VAL A 24 -7.91 30.71 -7.19
N ILE A 25 -8.06 29.42 -7.52
CA ILE A 25 -9.34 28.90 -8.01
C ILE A 25 -10.42 28.98 -6.91
N ARG A 26 -10.06 28.72 -5.65
CA ARG A 26 -11.00 28.85 -4.52
C ARG A 26 -11.41 30.31 -4.29
N SER A 27 -10.49 31.26 -4.40
CA SER A 27 -10.81 32.69 -4.26
C SER A 27 -11.67 33.20 -5.42
N LEU A 28 -11.36 32.84 -6.67
CA LEU A 28 -12.15 33.19 -7.87
C LEU A 28 -13.56 32.59 -7.83
N LYS A 29 -13.70 31.37 -7.31
CA LYS A 29 -15.02 30.76 -7.09
C LYS A 29 -15.81 31.46 -5.99
N SER A 30 -15.15 31.93 -4.93
CA SER A 30 -15.77 32.67 -3.83
C SER A 30 -16.23 34.07 -4.28
N SER A 31 -15.44 34.76 -5.12
CA SER A 31 -15.77 36.09 -5.64
C SER A 31 -16.81 36.11 -6.76
N LYS A 32 -17.37 34.94 -7.16
CA LYS A 32 -18.27 34.78 -8.31
C LYS A 32 -17.69 35.39 -9.59
N ALA A 33 -16.39 35.21 -9.81
CA ALA A 33 -15.72 35.58 -11.04
C ALA A 33 -16.39 34.92 -12.27
N PRO A 34 -16.27 35.52 -13.47
CA PRO A 34 -16.85 34.95 -14.68
C PRO A 34 -16.28 33.55 -14.96
N LYS A 35 -17.13 32.65 -15.49
CA LYS A 35 -16.76 31.25 -15.77
C LYS A 35 -15.51 31.12 -16.65
N SER A 36 -15.29 32.09 -17.54
CA SER A 36 -14.10 32.17 -18.41
C SER A 36 -12.78 32.21 -17.62
N GLU A 37 -12.70 33.02 -16.56
CA GLU A 37 -11.48 33.16 -15.75
C GLU A 37 -11.23 31.91 -14.89
N ILE A 38 -12.30 31.27 -14.40
CA ILE A 38 -12.21 30.02 -13.64
C ILE A 38 -11.74 28.88 -14.54
N GLU A 39 -12.20 28.81 -15.79
CA GLU A 39 -11.80 27.77 -16.75
C GLU A 39 -10.34 27.93 -17.20
N GLU A 40 -9.88 29.16 -17.44
CA GLU A 40 -8.48 29.44 -17.74
C GLU A 40 -7.57 29.01 -16.59
N ALA A 41 -7.95 29.34 -15.35
CA ALA A 41 -7.24 28.90 -14.16
C ALA A 41 -7.25 27.35 -14.02
N VAL A 42 -8.37 26.68 -14.28
CA VAL A 42 -8.42 25.20 -14.22
C VAL A 42 -7.55 24.56 -15.29
N LYS A 43 -7.46 25.15 -16.50
CA LYS A 43 -6.57 24.68 -17.56
C LYS A 43 -5.10 24.75 -17.15
N ALA A 44 -4.68 25.86 -16.54
CA ALA A 44 -3.32 26.01 -16.00
C ALA A 44 -3.03 25.02 -14.87
N LEU A 45 -3.99 24.77 -13.96
CA LEU A 45 -3.84 23.74 -12.92
C LEU A 45 -3.66 22.33 -13.48
N ASN A 46 -4.39 21.99 -14.56
CA ASN A 46 -4.28 20.67 -15.18
C ASN A 46 -2.92 20.47 -15.87
N ALA A 47 -2.35 21.51 -16.48
CA ALA A 47 -0.99 21.46 -17.04
C ALA A 47 0.05 21.19 -15.94
N LEU A 48 -0.02 21.91 -14.81
CA LEU A 48 0.88 21.70 -13.68
C LEU A 48 0.77 20.29 -13.07
N LYS A 49 -0.45 19.72 -13.04
CA LYS A 49 -0.67 18.34 -12.58
C LYS A 49 -0.05 17.31 -13.52
N LEU A 50 -0.06 17.54 -14.84
CA LEU A 50 0.57 16.65 -15.80
C LEU A 50 2.09 16.60 -15.58
N GLU A 51 2.73 17.77 -15.49
CA GLU A 51 4.16 17.87 -15.21
C GLU A 51 4.54 17.24 -13.85
N LYS A 52 3.67 17.36 -12.84
CA LYS A 52 3.85 16.64 -11.56
C LYS A 52 3.85 15.13 -11.78
N THR A 53 2.91 14.59 -12.55
CA THR A 53 2.84 13.13 -12.80
C THR A 53 4.04 12.61 -13.57
N GLU A 54 4.61 13.41 -14.49
CA GLU A 54 5.83 13.08 -15.22
C GLU A 54 7.02 13.00 -14.28
N ILE A 55 7.23 14.00 -13.41
CA ILE A 55 8.31 13.97 -12.41
C ILE A 55 8.11 12.85 -11.39
N GLU A 56 6.88 12.54 -10.98
CA GLU A 56 6.59 11.39 -10.12
C GLU A 56 6.96 10.06 -10.80
N ASN A 57 6.71 9.92 -12.10
CA ASN A 57 7.10 8.75 -12.87
C ASN A 57 8.61 8.65 -13.05
N GLU A 58 9.30 9.76 -13.32
CA GLU A 58 10.77 9.81 -13.42
C GLU A 58 11.43 9.53 -12.07
N LEU A 59 10.89 10.07 -10.97
CA LEU A 59 11.35 9.77 -9.63
C LEU A 59 11.11 8.28 -9.30
N LYS A 60 9.96 7.72 -9.67
CA LYS A 60 9.70 6.28 -9.51
C LYS A 60 10.68 5.44 -10.32
N ALA A 61 11.01 5.84 -11.55
CA ALA A 61 12.01 5.19 -12.39
C ALA A 61 13.43 5.29 -11.80
N ALA A 62 13.81 6.47 -11.28
CA ALA A 62 15.10 6.71 -10.64
C ALA A 62 15.24 5.96 -9.30
N LEU A 63 14.17 5.90 -8.50
CA LEU A 63 14.09 5.11 -7.28
C LEU A 63 14.12 3.60 -7.56
N SER A 64 13.50 3.15 -8.66
CA SER A 64 13.66 1.77 -9.14
C SER A 64 15.06 1.46 -9.65
N GLY A 65 15.89 2.48 -9.93
CA GLY A 65 17.33 2.36 -10.20
C GLY A 65 18.17 1.87 -9.02
N GLY A 66 17.57 1.59 -7.87
CA GLY A 66 18.18 0.92 -6.71
C GLY A 66 17.51 -0.40 -6.30
N SER A 67 16.57 -0.94 -7.10
CA SER A 67 15.90 -2.22 -6.79
C SER A 67 15.64 -3.09 -8.02
N ASP A 68 16.49 -2.97 -9.05
CA ASP A 68 16.46 -3.85 -10.22
C ASP A 68 17.78 -4.64 -10.33
N GLY A 69 17.99 -5.57 -9.39
CA GLY A 69 19.24 -6.35 -9.35
C GLY A 69 19.34 -7.52 -8.36
N SER A 70 18.32 -7.83 -7.56
CA SER A 70 18.30 -9.06 -6.72
C SER A 70 17.00 -9.88 -6.83
N ASN A 71 16.14 -9.54 -7.80
CA ASN A 71 14.77 -10.04 -7.88
C ASN A 71 14.59 -11.28 -8.78
N SER A 72 15.66 -11.97 -9.15
CA SER A 72 15.61 -13.19 -9.96
C SER A 72 15.94 -14.41 -9.10
N PHE A 73 14.91 -15.16 -8.69
CA PHE A 73 15.07 -16.54 -8.26
C PHE A 73 14.83 -17.40 -9.50
N ASN A 74 15.86 -18.06 -10.03
CA ASN A 74 15.80 -18.91 -11.24
C ASN A 74 15.37 -18.21 -12.55
N GLY A 75 15.69 -16.93 -12.77
CA GLY A 75 15.42 -16.28 -14.07
C GLY A 75 13.96 -15.93 -14.31
N MET A 76 13.07 -16.18 -13.35
CA MET A 76 11.64 -15.93 -13.46
C MET A 76 11.28 -14.60 -12.81
N SER A 77 10.46 -13.80 -13.48
CA SER A 77 9.95 -12.56 -12.90
C SER A 77 9.13 -12.86 -11.65
N ARG A 78 9.28 -12.04 -10.60
CA ARG A 78 8.59 -12.25 -9.31
C ARG A 78 7.09 -12.31 -9.45
N ASP A 79 6.52 -11.55 -10.37
CA ASP A 79 5.08 -11.59 -10.64
C ASP A 79 4.67 -12.95 -11.20
N THR A 80 5.46 -13.52 -12.10
CA THR A 80 5.25 -14.88 -12.62
C THR A 80 5.37 -15.92 -11.52
N PHE A 81 6.39 -15.80 -10.66
CA PHE A 81 6.55 -16.70 -9.51
C PHE A 81 5.37 -16.58 -8.53
N ARG A 82 4.96 -15.35 -8.19
CA ARG A 82 3.80 -15.09 -7.33
C ARG A 82 2.54 -15.72 -7.90
N GLN A 83 2.29 -15.55 -9.20
CA GLN A 83 1.16 -16.18 -9.88
C GLN A 83 1.24 -17.71 -9.84
N ALA A 84 2.42 -18.29 -10.08
CA ALA A 84 2.62 -19.73 -10.02
C ALA A 84 2.35 -20.31 -8.62
N VAL A 85 2.80 -19.62 -7.57
CA VAL A 85 2.55 -20.00 -6.18
C VAL A 85 1.06 -19.91 -5.86
N VAL A 86 0.41 -18.78 -6.16
CA VAL A 86 -1.04 -18.58 -5.93
C VAL A 86 -1.85 -19.68 -6.63
N ASN A 87 -1.55 -19.93 -7.91
CA ASN A 87 -2.21 -20.99 -8.68
C ASN A 87 -2.02 -22.38 -8.05
N THR A 88 -0.83 -22.66 -7.53
CA THR A 88 -0.54 -23.95 -6.89
C THR A 88 -1.31 -24.09 -5.57
N LEU A 89 -1.33 -23.04 -4.74
CA LEU A 89 -2.02 -23.05 -3.44
C LEU A 89 -3.54 -23.18 -3.60
N GLU A 90 -4.13 -22.50 -4.59
CA GLU A 90 -5.57 -22.64 -4.89
C GLU A 90 -5.90 -24.03 -5.43
N ARG A 91 -5.12 -24.57 -6.38
CA ARG A 91 -5.37 -25.90 -6.97
C ARG A 91 -5.18 -27.04 -5.96
N ARG A 92 -4.26 -26.86 -5.02
CA ARG A 92 -4.00 -27.84 -3.94
C ARG A 92 -4.86 -27.60 -2.71
N MET A 93 -5.84 -26.68 -2.77
CA MET A 93 -6.78 -26.40 -1.68
C MET A 93 -6.07 -26.05 -0.36
N PHE A 94 -4.98 -25.29 -0.41
CA PHE A 94 -4.39 -24.72 0.81
C PHE A 94 -5.25 -23.60 1.36
N TYR A 95 -5.72 -22.71 0.48
CA TYR A 95 -6.74 -21.72 0.78
C TYR A 95 -7.62 -21.49 -0.45
N VAL A 96 -8.85 -21.01 -0.22
CA VAL A 96 -9.82 -20.63 -1.24
C VAL A 96 -10.41 -19.28 -0.86
N PRO A 97 -10.63 -18.34 -1.79
CA PRO A 97 -11.41 -17.14 -1.51
C PRO A 97 -12.80 -17.52 -0.98
N SER A 98 -13.19 -16.99 0.18
CA SER A 98 -14.50 -17.33 0.77
C SER A 98 -15.61 -16.86 -0.17
N PHE A 99 -16.71 -17.63 -0.21
CA PHE A 99 -17.86 -17.37 -1.08
C PHE A 99 -17.52 -17.33 -2.58
N LYS A 100 -16.53 -18.10 -3.05
CA LYS A 100 -16.12 -18.14 -4.48
C LYS A 100 -17.29 -18.40 -5.45
N ILE A 101 -18.27 -19.22 -5.06
CA ILE A 101 -19.49 -19.48 -5.84
C ILE A 101 -20.44 -18.27 -5.92
N TYR A 102 -20.29 -17.30 -5.01
CA TYR A 102 -21.04 -16.04 -4.94
C TYR A 102 -20.17 -14.83 -5.31
N ARG A 103 -19.19 -15.00 -6.21
CA ARG A 103 -18.22 -13.98 -6.67
C ARG A 103 -17.13 -13.59 -5.67
N GLY A 104 -17.15 -14.14 -4.46
CA GLY A 104 -16.15 -13.94 -3.43
C GLY A 104 -16.19 -12.57 -2.76
N VAL A 105 -15.56 -12.47 -1.59
CA VAL A 105 -15.41 -11.22 -0.85
C VAL A 105 -13.92 -10.98 -0.58
N ALA A 106 -13.42 -9.79 -0.96
CA ALA A 106 -12.03 -9.44 -0.74
C ALA A 106 -11.69 -9.46 0.77
N GLY A 107 -10.58 -10.12 1.12
CA GLY A 107 -10.13 -10.21 2.50
C GLY A 107 -10.64 -11.42 3.28
N LEU A 108 -11.62 -12.19 2.76
CA LEU A 108 -12.08 -13.43 3.38
C LEU A 108 -11.55 -14.66 2.63
N TYR A 109 -10.96 -15.59 3.38
CA TYR A 109 -10.37 -16.82 2.85
C TYR A 109 -10.68 -18.02 3.73
N ASP A 110 -11.06 -19.13 3.09
CA ASP A 110 -11.31 -20.42 3.71
C ASP A 110 -10.05 -21.29 3.56
N TYR A 111 -9.53 -21.83 4.66
CA TYR A 111 -8.39 -22.75 4.62
C TYR A 111 -8.87 -24.17 4.34
N GLY A 112 -8.27 -24.84 3.35
CA GLY A 112 -8.55 -26.25 3.12
C GLY A 112 -7.73 -27.17 4.05
N PRO A 113 -7.89 -28.51 3.93
CA PRO A 113 -7.26 -29.47 4.83
C PRO A 113 -5.74 -29.30 5.02
N PRO A 114 -4.92 -29.13 3.96
CA PRO A 114 -3.49 -28.92 4.15
C PRO A 114 -3.16 -27.53 4.73
N GLY A 115 -3.97 -26.51 4.44
CA GLY A 115 -3.82 -25.18 5.03
C GLY A 115 -4.10 -25.16 6.52
N CYS A 116 -5.15 -25.85 6.96
CA CYS A 116 -5.47 -26.04 8.37
C CYS A 116 -4.36 -26.78 9.12
N ALA A 117 -3.75 -27.81 8.51
CA ALA A 117 -2.62 -28.53 9.08
C ALA A 117 -1.41 -27.61 9.29
N ILE A 118 -1.03 -26.82 8.28
CA ILE A 118 0.05 -25.83 8.41
C ILE A 118 -0.26 -24.82 9.51
N LYS A 119 -1.46 -24.26 9.53
CA LYS A 119 -1.90 -23.31 10.55
C LYS A 119 -1.77 -23.89 11.96
N SER A 120 -2.19 -25.15 12.14
CA SER A 120 -2.07 -25.86 13.41
C SER A 120 -0.61 -26.05 13.82
N ASN A 121 0.27 -26.41 12.88
CA ASN A 121 1.69 -26.59 13.16
C ASN A 121 2.37 -25.28 13.56
N VAL A 122 2.10 -24.20 12.81
CA VAL A 122 2.61 -22.86 13.12
C VAL A 122 2.10 -22.39 14.48
N LEU A 123 0.81 -22.59 14.77
CA LEU A 123 0.22 -22.23 16.05
C LEU A 123 0.85 -23.03 17.20
N SER A 124 1.07 -24.32 17.02
CA SER A 124 1.71 -25.19 18.00
C SER A 124 3.14 -24.74 18.29
N PHE A 125 3.92 -24.46 17.25
CA PHE A 125 5.27 -23.92 17.39
C PHE A 125 5.28 -22.57 18.10
N TRP A 126 4.38 -21.66 17.71
CA TRP A 126 4.27 -20.34 18.33
C TRP A 126 3.90 -20.43 19.81
N ARG A 127 2.96 -21.30 20.19
CA ARG A 127 2.63 -21.55 21.61
C ARG A 127 3.86 -22.05 22.38
N GLN A 128 4.61 -22.99 21.82
CA GLN A 128 5.85 -23.47 22.46
C GLN A 128 6.89 -22.34 22.61
N PHE A 129 7.02 -21.47 21.60
CA PHE A 129 7.93 -20.34 21.64
C PHE A 129 7.55 -19.33 22.73
N ILE A 130 6.28 -18.93 22.81
CA ILE A 130 5.76 -17.97 23.79
C ILE A 130 5.85 -18.52 25.22
N VAL A 131 5.48 -19.78 25.43
CA VAL A 131 5.57 -20.43 26.75
C VAL A 131 7.03 -20.58 27.19
N ARG A 132 7.95 -20.93 26.27
CA ARG A 132 9.38 -21.05 26.57
C ARG A 132 10.04 -19.72 26.94
N LEU A 133 9.61 -18.62 26.31
CA LEU A 133 10.10 -17.28 26.63
C LEU A 133 9.45 -16.68 27.89
N ASN A 134 8.61 -17.46 28.59
CA ASN A 134 7.92 -17.06 29.82
C ASN A 134 7.19 -15.71 29.68
N ILE A 135 6.59 -15.48 28.51
CA ILE A 135 5.83 -14.28 28.18
C ILE A 135 4.41 -14.40 28.81
N THR A 136 4.35 -14.74 30.10
CA THR A 136 3.10 -14.70 30.88
C THR A 136 2.67 -13.25 31.15
N ASP A 137 3.62 -12.31 31.14
CA ASP A 137 3.36 -10.89 31.36
C ASP A 137 2.68 -10.18 30.19
N PHE A 138 2.71 -10.74 28.97
CA PHE A 138 2.02 -10.13 27.83
C PHE A 138 0.53 -10.44 27.82
N TYR A 139 0.13 -11.58 28.41
CA TYR A 139 -1.28 -11.85 28.71
C TYR A 139 -1.78 -10.93 29.83
N LEU A 140 -0.94 -10.61 30.83
CA LEU A 140 -1.29 -9.59 31.81
C LEU A 140 -1.34 -8.19 31.18
N LEU A 141 -0.42 -7.81 30.29
CA LEU A 141 -0.41 -6.46 29.68
C LEU A 141 -1.59 -6.23 28.71
N ILE A 142 -2.03 -7.25 27.97
CA ILE A 142 -3.22 -7.15 27.11
C ILE A 142 -4.52 -7.25 27.93
N CYS A 143 -4.57 -8.01 29.02
CA CYS A 143 -5.79 -8.14 29.84
C CYS A 143 -5.93 -7.09 30.96
N TYR A 144 -4.83 -6.51 31.48
CA TYR A 144 -4.84 -5.44 32.50
C TYR A 144 -4.71 -4.02 31.92
N GLY A 145 -4.42 -3.85 30.63
CA GLY A 145 -4.33 -2.54 29.98
C GLY A 145 -5.66 -1.83 29.74
N ASP A 146 -6.79 -2.50 29.95
CA ASP A 146 -8.15 -1.96 29.70
C ASP A 146 -9.01 -1.83 30.98
N TYR A 147 -8.46 -2.02 32.19
CA TYR A 147 -9.21 -1.98 33.45
C TYR A 147 -8.90 -0.79 34.36
N THR A 148 -8.28 0.29 33.87
CA THR A 148 -7.99 1.50 34.67
C THR A 148 -8.60 2.81 34.16
N GLU A 149 -9.62 2.78 33.27
CA GLU A 149 -10.41 3.98 32.92
C GLU A 149 -11.94 3.86 33.16
N LEU A 150 -12.39 2.89 33.94
CA LEU A 150 -13.76 2.84 34.46
C LEU A 150 -13.78 2.32 35.90
N VAL A 151 -13.46 3.21 36.85
CA VAL A 151 -14.18 3.58 38.10
C VAL A 151 -13.36 4.69 38.77
#